data_AF-A0A535LZ96-F1
#
_entry.id   AF-A0A535LZ96-F1
#
_cell.length_a   1.000
_cell.length_b   1.000
_cell.length_c   1.000
_cell.angle_alpha   90.00
_cell.angle_beta   90.00
_cell.angle_gamma   90.00
#
_symmetry.space_group_name_H-M   'P 1'
#
loop_
_entity.id
_entity.type
_entity.pdbx_description
1 polymer ?
#
loop_
_entity_poly.entity_id
_entity_poly.type
_entity_poly.pdbx_seq_one_letter_code
_entity_poly.pdbx_strand_id
1 'polypeptide(L)' 'MQQTQAACDACGAQLVPNAAYCERCGARTRRARRLVRLAIRVELLFFLLVVGVVIAFTWTYAAQR' A
#
# COMPACT_ATOMS: atom_id res chain seq x y z
N MET A 1 2.93 14.83 -8.43
CA MET A 1 1.50 15.22 -8.50
C MET A 1 0.74 14.62 -7.31
N GLN A 2 0.64 15.32 -6.16
CA GLN A 2 -0.26 14.91 -5.08
C GLN A 2 -1.70 14.83 -5.62
N GLN A 3 -2.36 13.69 -5.46
CA GLN A 3 -3.78 13.55 -5.77
C GLN A 3 -4.58 14.28 -4.67
N THR A 4 -4.90 15.55 -4.91
CA THR A 4 -5.73 16.37 -4.02
C THR A 4 -7.18 15.95 -4.24
N GLN A 5 -7.71 15.11 -3.35
CA GLN A 5 -9.08 14.67 -3.42
C GLN A 5 -9.99 15.80 -2.92
N ALA A 6 -10.74 16.42 -3.85
CA ALA A 6 -11.58 17.59 -3.55
C ALA A 6 -12.90 17.24 -2.83
N ALA A 7 -13.38 16.01 -2.99
CA ALA A 7 -14.64 15.55 -2.41
C ALA A 7 -14.57 14.10 -1.89
N CYS A 8 -15.40 13.79 -0.90
CA CYS A 8 -15.46 12.50 -0.26
C CYS A 8 -16.21 11.51 -1.13
N ASP A 9 -15.66 10.32 -1.36
CA ASP A 9 -16.35 9.32 -2.19
C ASP A 9 -17.50 8.60 -1.46
N ALA A 10 -17.57 8.72 -0.14
CA ALA A 10 -18.61 8.10 0.67
C ALA A 10 -19.82 9.01 0.88
N CYS A 11 -19.60 10.33 1.06
CA CYS A 11 -20.67 11.27 1.40
C CYS A 11 -20.74 12.51 0.49
N GLY A 12 -19.84 12.66 -0.47
CA GLY A 12 -19.80 13.82 -1.37
C GLY A 12 -19.34 15.14 -0.74
N ALA A 13 -19.08 15.17 0.57
CA ALA A 13 -18.62 16.39 1.26
C ALA A 13 -17.27 16.88 0.70
N GLN A 14 -17.08 18.19 0.67
CA GLN A 14 -15.80 18.79 0.29
C GLN A 14 -14.72 18.40 1.31
N LEU A 15 -13.56 17.96 0.82
CA LEU A 15 -12.44 17.54 1.66
C LEU A 15 -11.41 18.65 1.76
N VAL A 16 -10.91 18.87 2.98
CA VAL A 16 -9.73 19.71 3.21
C VAL A 16 -8.53 19.08 2.48
N PRO A 17 -7.67 19.88 1.83
CA PRO A 17 -6.46 19.36 1.20
C PRO A 17 -5.61 18.58 2.21
N ASN A 18 -5.14 17.40 1.80
CA ASN A 18 -4.36 16.46 2.63
C ASN A 18 -5.09 15.81 3.82
N ALA A 19 -6.42 15.95 3.95
CA ALA A 19 -7.16 15.24 4.99
C ALA A 19 -7.02 13.71 4.86
N ALA A 20 -6.67 13.03 5.97
CA ALA A 20 -6.58 11.57 6.02
C ALA A 20 -7.96 10.90 6.17
N TYR A 21 -8.89 11.61 6.81
CA TYR A 21 -10.27 11.21 7.08
C TYR A 21 -11.20 12.37 6.70
N CYS A 22 -12.42 12.07 6.30
CA CYS A 22 -13.44 13.09 6.08
C CYS A 22 -14.04 13.55 7.42
N GLU A 23 -14.05 14.86 7.71
CA GLU A 23 -14.66 15.38 8.95
C GLU A 23 -16.17 15.16 9.05
N ARG A 24 -16.87 14.96 7.92
CA ARG A 24 -18.33 14.76 7.91
C ARG A 24 -18.78 13.33 8.16
N CYS A 25 -18.10 12.34 7.56
CA CYS A 25 -18.52 10.93 7.62
C CYS A 25 -17.50 10.00 8.27
N GLY A 26 -16.32 10.50 8.63
CA GLY A 26 -15.24 9.68 9.22
C GLY A 26 -14.56 8.72 8.24
N ALA A 27 -14.99 8.65 6.98
CA ALA A 27 -14.42 7.73 6.01
C ALA A 27 -12.97 8.10 5.66
N ARG A 28 -12.09 7.08 5.56
CA ARG A 28 -10.72 7.27 5.05
C ARG A 28 -10.73 7.74 3.60
N THR A 29 -9.94 8.76 3.31
CA THR A 29 -9.79 9.31 1.95
C THR A 29 -9.12 8.30 1.02
N ARG A 30 -9.35 8.38 -0.31
CA ARG A 30 -8.70 7.46 -1.27
C ARG A 30 -7.19 7.52 -1.16
N ARG A 31 -6.63 8.70 -0.87
CA ARG A 31 -5.19 8.90 -0.69
C ARG A 31 -4.64 8.02 0.43
N ALA A 32 -5.26 8.06 1.61
CA ALA A 32 -4.85 7.23 2.73
C ALA A 32 -4.93 5.72 2.37
N ARG A 33 -6.04 5.28 1.74
CA ARG A 33 -6.18 3.87 1.30
C ARG A 33 -5.16 3.47 0.23
N ARG A 34 -4.77 4.39 -0.65
CA ARG A 34 -3.80 4.12 -1.71
C ARG A 34 -2.39 3.97 -1.14
N LEU A 35 -2.01 4.84 -0.20
CA LEU A 35 -0.72 4.76 0.49
C LEU A 35 -0.58 3.45 1.26
N VAL A 36 -1.60 3.06 2.02
CA VAL A 36 -1.60 1.78 2.75
C VAL A 36 -1.47 0.59 1.80
N ARG A 37 -2.24 0.56 0.70
CA ARG A 37 -2.10 -0.51 -0.32
C ARG A 37 -0.73 -0.53 -0.98
N LEU A 38 -0.13 0.64 -1.21
CA LEU A 38 1.21 0.74 -1.78
C LEU A 38 2.25 0.18 -0.82
N ALA A 39 2.18 0.58 0.47
CA ALA A 39 3.07 0.09 1.51
C ALA A 39 2.99 -1.43 1.66
N ILE A 40 1.77 -1.99 1.77
CA ILE A 40 1.57 -3.44 1.86
C ILE A 40 2.13 -4.16 0.63
N ARG A 41 1.91 -3.62 -0.57
CA ARG A 41 2.44 -4.21 -1.80
C ARG A 41 3.97 -4.21 -1.83
N VAL A 42 4.60 -3.13 -1.39
CA VAL A 42 6.07 -3.03 -1.32
C VAL A 42 6.63 -4.03 -0.30
N GLU A 43 6.01 -4.13 0.87
CA GLU A 43 6.43 -5.06 1.92
C GLU A 43 6.27 -6.52 1.47
N LEU A 44 5.15 -6.87 0.83
CA LEU A 44 4.95 -8.20 0.23
C LEU A 44 5.99 -8.51 -0.85
N LEU A 45 6.32 -7.56 -1.73
CA LEU A 45 7.35 -7.75 -2.74
C LEU A 45 8.73 -8.01 -2.12
N PHE A 46 9.07 -7.28 -1.05
CA PHE A 46 10.31 -7.49 -0.31
C PHE A 46 10.37 -8.90 0.28
N PHE A 47 9.32 -9.34 0.97
CA PHE A 47 9.25 -10.70 1.53
C PHE A 47 9.35 -11.78 0.44
N LEU A 48 8.64 -11.62 -0.69
CA LEU A 48 8.72 -12.56 -1.82
C LEU A 48 10.13 -12.63 -2.41
N LEU A 49 10.85 -11.50 -2.52
CA LEU A 49 12.24 -11.50 -2.98
C LEU A 49 13.15 -12.25 -2.01
N VAL A 50 13.03 -12.01 -0.70
CA VAL A 50 13.82 -12.71 0.32
C VAL A 50 13.56 -14.21 0.26
N VAL A 51 12.30 -14.63 0.20
CA VAL A 51 11.92 -16.04 0.08
C VAL A 51 12.48 -16.64 -1.21
N GLY A 52 12.40 -15.93 -2.34
CA GLY A 52 12.99 -16.37 -3.61
C GLY A 52 14.49 -16.59 -3.52
N VAL A 53 15.24 -15.70 -2.86
CA VAL A 53 16.68 -15.84 -2.63
C VAL A 53 16.99 -17.06 -1.77
N VAL A 54 16.24 -17.27 -0.67
CA VAL A 54 16.44 -18.43 0.21
C VAL A 54 16.16 -19.74 -0.52
N ILE A 55 15.09 -19.80 -1.33
CA ILE A 55 14.76 -20.97 -2.14
C ILE A 55 15.87 -21.24 -3.14
N ALA A 56 16.34 -20.22 -3.87
CA ALA A 56 17.42 -20.36 -4.84
C ALA A 56 18.72 -20.88 -4.19
N PHE A 57 19.06 -20.37 -3.00
CA PHE A 57 20.24 -20.81 -2.26
C PHE A 57 20.11 -22.26 -1.79
N THR A 58 18.94 -22.62 -1.25
CA THR A 58 18.63 -23.98 -0.79
C THR A 58 18.70 -24.97 -1.95
N TRP A 59 18.14 -24.62 -3.11
CA TRP A 59 18.23 -25.41 -4.33
C TRP A 59 19.68 -25.58 -4.80
N THR A 60 20.47 -24.51 -4.79
CA THR A 60 21.88 -24.58 -5.18
C THR A 60 22.68 -25.50 -4.26
N TYR A 61 22.46 -25.39 -2.95
CA TYR A 61 23.11 -26.27 -1.97
C TYR A 61 22.68 -27.74 -2.15
N ALA A 62 21.40 -27.98 -2.40
CA ALA A 62 20.88 -29.33 -2.66
C ALA A 62 21.41 -29.92 -3.98
N ALA A 63 21.61 -29.11 -5.02
CA ALA A 63 22.12 -29.56 -6.32
C ALA A 63 23.65 -29.73 -6.36
N GLN A 64 24.40 -29.03 -5.51
CA GLN A 64 25.85 -29.19 -5.38
C GLN A 64 26.27 -30.32 -4.45
N ARG A 65 25.35 -30.82 -3.61
CA ARG A 65 25.58 -31.94 -2.70
C ARG A 65 25.37 -33.28 -3.39
#